data_AF-A0A2V6KNR4-F1
#
_entry.id   AF-A0A2V6KNR4-F1
#
_cell.length_a   1.000
_cell.length_b   1.000
_cell.length_c   1.000
_cell.angle_alpha   90.00
_cell.angle_beta   90.00
_cell.angle_gamma   90.00
#
_symmetry.space_group_name_H-M   'P 1'
#
loop_
_entity.id
_entity.type
_entity.pdbx_description
1 polymer ?
#
loop_
_entity_poly.entity_id
_entity_poly.type
_entity_poly.pdbx_seq_one_letter_code
_entity_poly.pdbx_strand_id
1 'polypeptide(L)'
;MLHIYRQVKALRGVDTFVVTKEVQNAERFPFEKIEVIPKRRTNLFVHGWLKFVERRPPIVYRGEYQTLDSLLERHGADLMHIYFGHTGVHLLPFIEQWDKPCVVSFHGADVAHKKDIKDYPAKLRR
;
A
#
# COMPACT_ATOMS: atom_id res chain seq x y z
N MET A 1 15.04 -7.56 3.32
CA MET A 1 14.12 -8.07 2.28
C MET A 1 13.77 -9.56 2.40
N LEU A 2 14.61 -10.44 2.98
CA LEU A 2 14.27 -11.86 3.14
C LEU A 2 12.99 -12.14 3.94
N HIS A 3 12.62 -11.24 4.86
CA HIS A 3 11.44 -11.38 5.70
C HIS A 3 10.12 -11.31 4.91
N ILE A 4 10.02 -10.48 3.87
CA ILE A 4 8.82 -10.37 3.03
C ILE A 4 8.65 -11.68 2.25
N TYR A 5 9.70 -12.09 1.54
CA TYR A 5 9.68 -13.29 0.71
C TYR A 5 9.31 -14.55 1.50
N ARG A 6 9.91 -14.72 2.68
CA ARG A 6 9.61 -15.86 3.56
C ARG A 6 8.15 -15.84 4.03
N GLN A 7 7.61 -14.68 4.37
CA GLN A 7 6.21 -14.60 4.82
C GLN A 7 5.24 -14.93 3.70
N VAL A 8 5.40 -14.34 2.51
CA VAL A 8 4.51 -14.63 1.38
C VAL A 8 4.61 -16.11 0.97
N LYS A 9 5.83 -16.67 0.90
CA LYS A 9 6.04 -18.06 0.50
C LYS A 9 5.61 -19.10 1.55
N ALA A 10 5.58 -18.72 2.83
CA ALA A 10 5.22 -19.65 3.90
C ALA A 10 3.70 -19.84 4.07
N LEU A 11 2.88 -19.01 3.42
CA LEU A 11 1.43 -19.13 3.47
C LEU A 11 0.99 -20.45 2.82
N ARG A 12 0.12 -21.19 3.52
CA ARG A 12 -0.45 -22.47 3.07
C ARG A 12 -1.96 -22.41 3.25
N GLY A 13 -2.70 -23.06 2.33
CA GLY A 13 -4.17 -23.10 2.38
C GLY A 13 -4.87 -21.83 1.91
N VAL A 14 -4.12 -20.89 1.34
CA VAL A 14 -4.64 -19.65 0.72
C VAL A 14 -3.99 -19.47 -0.64
N ASP A 15 -4.74 -18.92 -1.60
CA ASP A 15 -4.17 -18.45 -2.86
C ASP A 15 -3.73 -16.99 -2.71
N THR A 16 -2.47 -16.71 -3.04
CA THR A 16 -1.83 -15.42 -2.75
C THR A 16 -1.24 -14.82 -4.01
N PHE A 17 -1.52 -13.54 -4.22
CA PHE A 17 -0.83 -12.71 -5.20
C PHE A 17 -0.26 -11.48 -4.50
N VAL A 18 0.82 -10.95 -5.03
CA VAL A 18 1.54 -9.80 -4.47
C VAL A 18 1.37 -8.61 -5.38
N VAL A 19 0.83 -7.52 -4.85
CA VAL A 19 0.78 -6.23 -5.55
C VAL A 19 1.93 -5.35 -5.04
N THR A 20 2.79 -4.88 -5.95
CA THR A 20 3.95 -4.03 -5.59
C THR A 20 4.17 -2.91 -6.61
N LYS A 21 4.93 -1.87 -6.22
CA LYS A 21 5.37 -0.81 -7.15
C LYS A 21 6.63 -1.17 -7.90
N GLU A 22 7.42 -2.10 -7.37
CA GLU A 22 8.71 -2.48 -7.92
C GLU A 22 9.07 -3.90 -7.48
N VAL A 23 9.70 -4.64 -8.39
CA VAL A 23 10.25 -5.98 -8.14
C VAL A 23 11.76 -5.88 -8.23
N GLN A 24 12.46 -6.39 -7.22
CA GLN A 24 13.91 -6.42 -7.18
C GLN A 24 14.41 -7.82 -6.90
N ASN A 25 15.55 -8.20 -7.52
CA ASN A 25 16.20 -9.50 -7.32
C ASN A 25 15.29 -10.72 -7.62
N ALA A 26 14.52 -10.67 -8.71
CA ALA A 26 13.58 -11.73 -9.09
C ALA A 26 14.26 -13.11 -9.24
N GLU A 27 15.50 -13.16 -9.74
CA GLU A 27 16.29 -14.39 -9.86
C GLU A 27 16.58 -15.05 -8.50
N ARG A 28 16.76 -14.24 -7.45
CA ARG A 28 17.06 -14.72 -6.09
C ARG A 28 15.79 -15.02 -5.28
N PHE A 29 14.68 -14.38 -5.61
CA PHE A 29 13.41 -14.48 -4.91
C PHE A 29 12.25 -14.74 -5.87
N PRO A 30 12.20 -15.94 -6.48
CA PRO A 30 11.17 -16.26 -7.47
C PRO A 30 9.79 -16.36 -6.80
N PHE A 31 8.82 -15.64 -7.36
CA PHE A 31 7.41 -15.68 -7.01
C PHE A 31 6.58 -15.38 -8.26
N GLU A 32 5.59 -16.22 -8.57
CA GLU A 32 4.91 -16.20 -9.87
C GLU A 32 3.80 -15.15 -9.95
N LYS A 33 2.97 -15.05 -8.91
CA LYS A 33 1.78 -14.18 -8.88
C LYS A 33 2.13 -12.77 -8.40
N ILE A 34 2.90 -12.02 -9.19
CA ILE A 34 3.26 -10.63 -8.90
C ILE A 34 2.57 -9.68 -9.87
N GLU A 35 1.85 -8.70 -9.33
CA GLU A 35 1.26 -7.59 -10.05
C GLU A 35 2.02 -6.30 -9.76
N VAL A 36 2.57 -5.66 -10.80
CA VAL A 36 3.31 -4.41 -10.66
C VAL A 36 2.41 -3.24 -11.02
N ILE A 37 2.12 -2.38 -10.04
CA ILE A 37 1.31 -1.17 -10.26
C ILE A 37 2.10 -0.21 -11.17
N PRO A 38 1.57 0.17 -12.33
CA PRO A 38 2.23 1.12 -13.21
C PRO A 38 2.34 2.49 -12.53
N LYS A 39 3.54 3.08 -12.54
CA LYS A 39 3.78 4.45 -12.08
C LYS A 39 3.09 5.43 -13.04
N ARG A 40 1.84 5.84 -12.77
CA ARG A 40 1.19 6.91 -13.52
C ARG A 40 1.88 8.25 -13.24
N ARG A 41 2.19 9.00 -14.30
CA ARG A 41 2.71 10.37 -14.18
C ARG A 41 1.62 11.25 -13.57
N THR A 42 1.81 11.71 -12.34
CA THR A 42 0.93 12.70 -11.72
C THR A 42 1.08 14.04 -12.42
N ASN A 43 -0.02 14.63 -12.88
CA ASN A 43 -0.02 16.00 -13.38
C ASN A 43 0.30 16.96 -12.22
N LEU A 44 1.32 17.80 -12.35
CA LEU A 44 1.74 18.71 -11.28
C LEU A 44 0.65 19.75 -10.93
N PHE A 45 -0.19 20.13 -11.90
CA PHE A 45 -1.29 21.07 -11.71
C PHE A 45 -2.43 20.51 -10.86
N VAL A 46 -2.87 19.29 -11.17
CA VAL A 46 -3.94 18.65 -10.39
C VAL A 46 -3.41 18.22 -9.00
N HIS A 47 -2.08 18.05 -8.84
CA HIS A 47 -1.43 17.88 -7.54
C HIS A 47 -1.54 19.14 -6.68
N GLY A 48 -1.26 20.30 -7.26
CA GLY A 48 -1.44 21.60 -6.59
C GLY A 48 -2.90 21.82 -6.20
N TRP A 49 -3.83 21.58 -7.11
CA TRP A 49 -5.26 21.80 -6.86
C TRP A 49 -5.81 20.91 -5.74
N LEU A 50 -5.58 19.60 -5.79
CA LEU A 50 -6.09 18.68 -4.74
C LEU A 50 -5.40 18.86 -3.39
N LYS A 51 -4.13 19.27 -3.38
CA LYS A 51 -3.40 19.55 -2.14
C LYS A 51 -3.86 20.84 -1.47
N PHE A 52 -4.09 21.90 -2.23
CA PHE A 52 -4.38 23.23 -1.67
C PHE A 52 -5.87 23.55 -1.58
N VAL A 53 -6.70 23.06 -2.50
CA VAL A 53 -8.14 23.37 -2.55
C VAL A 53 -8.97 22.29 -1.89
N GLU A 54 -8.72 21.01 -2.19
CA GLU A 54 -9.62 19.92 -1.80
C GLU A 54 -9.17 19.14 -0.54
N ARG A 55 -7.94 19.38 -0.05
CA ARG A 55 -7.35 18.74 1.14
C ARG A 55 -7.49 17.21 1.20
N ARG A 56 -7.59 16.55 0.04
CA ARG A 56 -7.75 15.09 -0.02
C ARG A 56 -6.43 14.36 0.25
N PRO A 57 -6.46 13.18 0.89
CA PRO A 57 -5.25 12.42 1.16
C PRO A 57 -4.55 12.00 -0.14
N PRO A 58 -3.20 11.96 -0.16
CA PRO A 58 -2.39 11.83 -1.38
C PRO A 58 -2.63 10.55 -2.20
N ILE A 59 -3.26 9.52 -1.62
CA ILE A 59 -3.64 8.29 -2.33
C ILE A 59 -4.82 8.46 -3.27
N VAL A 60 -5.74 9.37 -2.94
CA VAL A 60 -6.89 9.67 -3.79
C VAL A 60 -6.45 10.30 -5.12
N TYR A 61 -5.34 11.04 -5.12
CA TYR A 61 -4.90 11.79 -6.29
C TYR A 61 -3.99 11.03 -7.28
N ARG A 62 -3.39 9.90 -6.90
CA ARG A 62 -2.48 9.18 -7.82
C ARG A 62 -3.17 8.25 -8.83
N GLY A 63 -4.48 8.07 -8.73
CA GLY A 63 -5.20 7.02 -9.49
C GLY A 63 -4.77 5.60 -9.09
N GLU A 64 -3.96 5.48 -8.03
CA GLU A 64 -3.53 4.21 -7.45
C GLU A 64 -4.75 3.47 -6.86
N TYR A 65 -5.76 4.20 -6.35
CA TYR A 65 -7.02 3.65 -5.84
C TYR A 65 -7.72 2.77 -6.88
N GLN A 66 -8.10 3.34 -8.04
CA GLN A 66 -8.84 2.60 -9.08
C GLN A 66 -8.03 1.42 -9.61
N THR A 67 -6.71 1.56 -9.69
CA THR A 67 -5.86 0.48 -10.19
C THR A 67 -5.77 -0.66 -9.17
N LEU A 68 -5.62 -0.33 -7.89
CA LEU A 68 -5.60 -1.34 -6.82
C LEU A 68 -6.95 -2.04 -6.71
N ASP A 69 -8.04 -1.28 -6.71
CA ASP A 69 -9.41 -1.79 -6.64
C ASP A 69 -9.71 -2.75 -7.80
N SER A 70 -9.48 -2.31 -9.05
CA SER A 70 -9.66 -3.17 -10.22
C SER A 70 -8.74 -4.39 -10.26
N LEU A 71 -7.54 -4.31 -9.66
CA LEU A 71 -6.66 -5.48 -9.53
C LEU A 71 -7.22 -6.47 -8.51
N LEU A 72 -7.66 -5.99 -7.34
CA LEU A 72 -8.24 -6.82 -6.29
C LEU A 72 -9.55 -7.47 -6.76
N GLU A 73 -10.41 -6.73 -7.45
CA GLU A 73 -11.65 -7.26 -8.05
C GLU A 73 -11.35 -8.31 -9.13
N ARG A 74 -10.41 -8.04 -10.04
CA ARG A 74 -10.02 -8.96 -11.12
C ARG A 74 -9.49 -10.29 -10.60
N HIS A 75 -8.72 -10.24 -9.52
CA HIS A 75 -8.17 -11.43 -8.87
C HIS A 75 -9.14 -12.06 -7.86
N GLY A 76 -10.33 -11.48 -7.66
CA GLY A 76 -11.34 -11.98 -6.73
C GLY A 76 -10.84 -12.01 -5.28
N ALA A 77 -10.07 -11.01 -4.86
CA ALA A 77 -9.42 -11.02 -3.55
C ALA A 77 -10.44 -11.04 -2.40
N ASP A 78 -10.33 -12.02 -1.51
CA ASP A 78 -11.18 -12.15 -0.31
C ASP A 78 -10.60 -11.44 0.92
N LEU A 79 -9.28 -11.21 0.94
CA LEU A 79 -8.57 -10.57 2.03
C LEU A 79 -7.38 -9.77 1.51
N MET A 80 -7.19 -8.56 2.05
CA MET A 80 -6.03 -7.73 1.75
C MET A 80 -5.07 -7.70 2.93
N HIS A 81 -3.79 -8.05 2.71
CA HIS A 81 -2.72 -7.94 3.70
C HIS A 81 -1.72 -6.86 3.32
N ILE A 82 -1.64 -5.80 4.15
CA ILE A 82 -0.67 -4.72 3.98
C ILE A 82 0.53 -5.00 4.88
N TYR A 83 1.65 -5.33 4.26
CA TYR A 83 2.88 -5.74 4.97
C TYR A 83 3.51 -4.62 5.80
N PHE A 84 3.47 -3.38 5.30
CA PHE A 84 4.11 -2.24 5.94
C PHE A 84 3.09 -1.32 6.58
N GLY A 85 3.17 -1.14 7.89
CA GLY A 85 2.20 -0.36 8.66
C GLY A 85 2.12 1.10 8.20
N HIS A 86 3.25 1.69 7.82
CA HIS A 86 3.26 3.05 7.27
C HIS A 86 2.46 3.15 5.96
N THR A 87 2.51 2.11 5.12
CA THR A 87 1.70 2.04 3.90
C THR A 87 0.24 1.85 4.23
N GLY A 88 -0.09 1.07 5.27
CA GLY A 88 -1.46 0.91 5.77
C GLY A 88 -2.09 2.23 6.21
N VAL A 89 -1.34 3.07 6.94
CA VAL A 89 -1.80 4.43 7.32
C VAL A 89 -2.08 5.28 6.10
N HIS A 90 -1.21 5.21 5.08
CA HIS A 90 -1.47 5.91 3.83
C HIS A 90 -2.76 5.39 3.19
N LEU A 91 -2.90 4.06 3.05
CA LEU A 91 -4.05 3.40 2.44
C LEU A 91 -5.33 3.43 3.28
N LEU A 92 -5.35 4.08 4.43
CA LEU A 92 -6.53 4.15 5.30
C LEU A 92 -7.82 4.57 4.56
N PRO A 93 -7.84 5.59 3.69
CA PRO A 93 -9.05 5.95 2.94
C PRO A 93 -9.53 4.84 2.00
N PHE A 94 -8.62 3.99 1.52
CA PHE A 94 -8.94 2.81 0.72
C PHE A 94 -9.49 1.68 1.61
N ILE A 95 -8.84 1.42 2.75
CA ILE A 95 -9.30 0.40 3.71
C ILE A 95 -10.70 0.73 4.24
N GLU A 96 -11.01 2.02 4.46
CA GLU A 96 -12.35 2.47 4.89
C GLU A 96 -13.45 2.23 3.84
N GLN A 97 -13.10 2.11 2.56
CA GLN A 97 -14.03 1.89 1.45
C GLN A 97 -14.08 0.43 1.00
N TRP A 98 -13.04 -0.34 1.30
CA TRP A 98 -12.94 -1.77 1.02
C TRP A 98 -13.88 -2.56 1.93
N ASP A 99 -14.80 -3.32 1.34
CA ASP A 99 -15.89 -4.01 2.03
C ASP A 99 -15.50 -5.40 2.57
N LYS A 100 -14.26 -5.83 2.36
CA LYS A 100 -13.74 -7.14 2.79
C LYS A 100 -12.67 -7.02 3.88
N PRO A 101 -12.31 -8.15 4.55
CA PRO A 101 -11.28 -8.13 5.58
C PRO A 101 -9.93 -7.56 5.12
N CYS A 102 -9.35 -6.69 5.96
CA CYS A 102 -8.02 -6.14 5.77
C CYS A 102 -7.15 -6.39 7.01
N VAL A 103 -5.93 -6.88 6.79
CA VAL A 103 -4.90 -7.09 7.82
C VAL A 103 -3.76 -6.13 7.54
N VAL A 104 -3.28 -5.43 8.57
CA VAL A 104 -2.10 -4.55 8.47
C VAL A 104 -1.05 -5.03 9.46
N SER A 105 0.14 -5.35 8.96
CA SER A 105 1.29 -5.67 9.80
C SER A 105 2.11 -4.42 10.08
N PHE A 106 2.41 -4.19 11.36
CA PHE A 106 3.30 -3.11 11.80
C PHE A 106 4.63 -3.69 12.22
N HIS A 107 5.70 -3.21 11.59
CA HIS A 107 7.07 -3.51 12.00
C HIS A 107 7.61 -2.34 12.82
N GLY A 108 8.57 -2.57 13.73
CA GLY A 108 9.06 -1.53 14.66
C GLY A 108 9.56 -0.24 13.98
N ALA A 109 10.04 -0.33 12.74
CA ALA A 109 10.42 0.84 11.94
C ALA A 109 9.22 1.67 11.43
N ASP A 110 8.05 1.05 11.28
CA ASP A 110 6.83 1.71 10.78
C ASP A 110 6.23 2.68 11.81
N VAL A 111 6.48 2.42 13.10
CA VAL A 111 6.00 3.24 14.24
C VAL A 111 7.13 4.13 14.78
N ALA A 112 8.30 4.13 14.14
CA ALA A 112 9.44 4.90 14.60
C ALA A 112 9.13 6.40 14.55
N HIS A 113 9.45 7.10 15.64
CA HIS A 113 9.26 8.53 15.74
C HIS A 113 10.19 9.24 14.75
N LYS A 114 9.62 9.84 13.71
CA LYS A 114 10.39 10.62 12.74
C LYS A 114 10.68 11.99 13.33
N LYS A 115 11.85 12.12 13.98
CA LYS A 115 12.30 13.37 14.62
C LYS A 115 12.40 14.54 13.65
N ASP A 116 12.59 14.23 12.38
CA ASP A 116 12.76 15.20 11.28
C ASP A 116 11.43 15.81 10.83
N ILE A 117 10.29 15.25 11.26
CA ILE A 117 8.95 15.73 10.94
C ILE A 117 8.43 16.54 12.13
N LYS A 118 8.30 17.86 11.94
CA LYS A 118 7.68 18.75 12.94
C LYS A 118 6.26 18.27 13.28
N ASP A 119 5.98 18.17 14.58
CA ASP A 119 4.70 17.74 15.15
C ASP A 119 4.21 16.37 14.66
N TYR A 120 5.13 15.44 14.42
CA TYR A 120 4.82 14.06 14.02
C TYR A 120 3.80 13.35 14.92
N PRO A 121 3.92 13.35 16.26
CA PRO A 121 2.96 12.63 17.11
C PRO A 121 1.58 13.27 17.14
N ALA A 122 1.46 14.59 16.94
CA ALA A 122 0.16 15.24 16.80
C ALA A 122 -0.53 14.86 15.47
N LYS A 123 0.25 14.70 14.40
CA LYS A 123 -0.25 14.24 13.08
C LYS A 123 -0.66 12.77 13.05
N LEU A 124 -0.25 11.97 14.03
CA LEU A 124 -0.63 10.57 14.19
C LEU A 124 -1.94 10.41 14.97
N ARG A 125 -2.40 11.45 15.67
CA ARG A 125 -3.67 11.45 16.40
C ARG A 125 -4.75 11.97 15.44
N ARG A 126 -5.76 11.15 15.18
CA ARG A 126 -6.99 11.55 14.49
C ARG A 126 -7.98 12.07 15.52
#